data_AF-A0A6A3AT12-F1
#
_entry.id   AF-A0A6A3AT12-F1
#
_cell.length_a   1.000
_cell.length_b   1.000
_cell.length_c   1.000
_cell.angle_alpha   90.00
_cell.angle_beta   90.00
_cell.angle_gamma   90.00
#
_symmetry.space_group_name_H-M   'P 1'
#
loop_
_entity.id
_entity.type
_entity.pdbx_description
1 polymer ?
#
loop_
_entity_poly.entity_id
_entity_poly.type
_entity_poly.pdbx_seq_one_letter_code
_entity_poly.pdbx_strand_id
1 'polypeptide(L)'
;MAVSAASTVISHNRAVRFLSFSLPKHVNLAVNHQQLHSRLNLQSFSENQCVHQCKNGRIFTSSCLAKAAVSDVQLQNSNLTADAADNTWSEFARNVSGEWDGFGADFSVEGNPIELPESVVPEAFREWEVKVYDWQTHIDERNIGGVDNEVSAFAYHSSGSYTAVWPVADNGLLELEHCMINPRDRESRVRIIHVVRVDGTKFVLRSVRVFCEQWYGPFRNGDQLGGCAIHDFAFASTAPTKASDVAGVWQGPNAVASFGSSGDNFLQELKENGVMKSIRDESNLILLPKQLWCSLKESGGETCSEVGWLYDQGKAITSRCCISSDGKLKEVSVAREATVLEGV
;
A
#
# COMPACT_ATOMS: atom_id res chain seq x y z
N MET A 1 19.05 -25.97 3.73
CA MET A 1 19.48 -24.96 4.72
C MET A 1 18.55 -23.77 4.57
N ALA A 2 18.00 -23.23 5.65
CA ALA A 2 17.08 -22.09 5.55
C ALA A 2 17.86 -20.82 5.18
N VAL A 3 17.35 -20.07 4.20
CA VAL A 3 17.84 -18.72 3.91
C VAL A 3 17.19 -17.80 4.95
N SER A 4 18.00 -17.09 5.72
CA SER A 4 17.52 -16.09 6.68
C SER A 4 17.12 -14.82 5.93
N ALA A 5 15.96 -14.84 5.27
CA ALA A 5 15.38 -13.66 4.65
C ALA A 5 15.27 -12.53 5.70
N ALA A 6 15.80 -11.35 5.37
CA ALA A 6 15.74 -10.20 6.26
C ALA A 6 14.28 -9.72 6.37
N SER A 7 13.67 -9.87 7.54
CA SER A 7 12.31 -9.37 7.82
C SER A 7 12.20 -7.91 7.41
N THR A 8 11.36 -7.63 6.43
CA THR A 8 11.25 -6.30 5.83
C THR A 8 9.82 -5.81 6.04
N VAL A 9 9.62 -5.08 7.13
CA VAL A 9 8.36 -4.40 7.40
C VAL A 9 8.20 -3.31 6.34
N ILE A 10 7.18 -3.42 5.47
CA ILE A 10 6.77 -2.30 4.63
C ILE A 10 5.94 -1.38 5.52
N SER A 11 6.64 -0.56 6.29
CA SER A 11 6.06 0.35 7.26
C SER A 11 5.34 1.50 6.55
N HIS A 12 4.02 1.38 6.42
CA HIS A 12 3.18 2.55 6.15
C HIS A 12 3.26 3.55 7.32
N ASN A 13 2.92 4.80 7.04
CA ASN A 13 3.20 5.94 7.93
C ASN A 13 2.66 5.75 9.35
N ARG A 14 3.39 6.23 10.37
CA ARG A 14 3.13 5.90 11.80
C ARG A 14 2.71 7.13 12.61
N ALA A 15 1.59 7.07 13.36
CA ALA A 15 1.21 7.99 14.45
C ALA A 15 -0.15 7.58 15.08
N VAL A 16 -0.38 7.36 16.38
CA VAL A 16 0.47 7.16 17.59
C VAL A 16 -0.29 6.15 18.49
N ARG A 17 0.36 5.52 19.48
CA ARG A 17 -0.31 4.66 20.50
C ARG A 17 -1.55 5.36 21.12
N PHE A 18 -2.66 4.63 21.22
CA PHE A 18 -3.68 4.89 22.25
C PHE A 18 -3.74 3.74 23.27
N LEU A 19 -3.67 4.11 24.55
CA LEU A 19 -3.90 3.21 25.67
C LEU A 19 -5.41 3.05 25.89
N SER A 20 -6.02 2.01 25.32
CA SER A 20 -7.36 1.59 25.73
C SER A 20 -7.28 0.93 27.11
N PHE A 21 -7.77 1.64 28.13
CA PHE A 21 -7.81 1.13 29.51
C PHE A 21 -8.78 -0.06 29.64
N SER A 22 -8.28 -1.21 30.05
CA SER A 22 -9.10 -2.35 30.49
C SER A 22 -9.40 -2.24 31.99
N LEU A 23 -10.60 -1.83 32.36
CA LEU A 23 -11.12 -1.84 33.74
C LEU A 23 -12.60 -2.36 33.75
N PRO A 24 -13.07 -2.99 34.83
CA PRO A 24 -12.83 -4.44 34.97
C PRO A 24 -14.10 -5.25 35.33
N LYS A 25 -14.02 -6.57 35.13
CA LYS A 25 -14.83 -7.67 35.72
C LYS A 25 -14.16 -9.01 35.34
N HIS A 26 -14.13 -10.08 36.13
CA HIS A 26 -14.83 -10.40 37.38
C HIS A 26 -13.88 -10.91 38.48
N VAL A 27 -14.22 -10.56 39.73
CA VAL A 27 -14.14 -11.37 40.98
C VAL A 27 -12.97 -12.35 41.18
N ASN A 28 -12.15 -12.06 42.20
CA ASN A 28 -11.91 -13.01 43.30
C ASN A 28 -11.62 -12.25 44.60
N LEU A 29 -11.84 -12.90 45.76
CA LEU A 29 -11.82 -12.25 47.08
C LEU A 29 -10.42 -12.23 47.72
N ALA A 30 -9.98 -11.08 48.23
CA ALA A 30 -9.10 -11.00 49.40
C ALA A 30 -9.18 -9.62 50.11
N VAL A 31 -9.49 -9.69 51.41
CA VAL A 31 -9.35 -8.69 52.49
C VAL A 31 -7.96 -7.99 52.42
N ASN A 32 -7.78 -6.67 52.62
CA ASN A 32 -7.86 -6.00 53.94
C ASN A 32 -7.87 -4.44 53.96
N HIS A 33 -8.32 -3.90 55.09
CA HIS A 33 -8.26 -2.56 55.73
C HIS A 33 -7.62 -1.27 55.13
N GLN A 34 -8.21 -0.13 55.56
CA GLN A 34 -7.65 1.23 55.83
C GLN A 34 -7.30 2.18 54.64
N GLN A 35 -7.35 3.53 54.73
CA GLN A 35 -8.23 4.47 55.48
C GLN A 35 -8.04 5.95 54.97
N LEU A 36 -8.98 6.85 55.27
CA LEU A 36 -8.84 8.34 55.39
C LEU A 36 -8.58 9.27 54.16
N HIS A 37 -9.67 9.92 53.70
CA HIS A 37 -9.89 11.36 53.45
C HIS A 37 -8.78 12.34 52.95
N SER A 38 -8.98 12.89 51.72
CA SER A 38 -8.97 14.34 51.33
C SER A 38 -9.22 14.46 49.80
N ARG A 39 -9.81 15.49 49.14
CA ARG A 39 -10.62 16.71 49.41
C ARG A 39 -9.96 18.11 49.24
N LEU A 40 -10.57 18.93 48.35
CA LEU A 40 -10.32 20.36 48.00
C LEU A 40 -9.07 20.62 47.11
N ASN A 41 -9.02 21.61 46.19
CA ASN A 41 -10.06 22.54 45.69
C ASN A 41 -9.81 22.98 44.23
N LEU A 42 -10.82 23.60 43.58
CA LEU A 42 -10.65 24.38 42.34
C LEU A 42 -10.17 25.82 42.66
N GLN A 43 -9.37 26.41 41.78
CA GLN A 43 -9.57 27.81 41.34
C GLN A 43 -8.78 28.17 40.06
N SER A 44 -9.32 29.11 39.29
CA SER A 44 -8.83 29.63 38.01
C SER A 44 -8.54 31.13 38.12
N PHE A 45 -7.54 31.66 37.41
CA PHE A 45 -7.41 33.04 36.89
C PHE A 45 -6.11 33.07 36.05
N SER A 46 -6.13 33.22 34.73
CA SER A 46 -6.41 34.40 33.88
C SER A 46 -5.14 35.12 33.40
N GLU A 47 -5.23 35.78 32.25
CA GLU A 47 -4.11 36.25 31.43
C GLU A 47 -3.22 37.33 32.06
N ASN A 48 -1.99 37.45 31.55
CA ASN A 48 -1.49 38.74 31.07
C ASN A 48 -0.33 38.57 30.06
N GLN A 49 -0.22 39.50 29.12
CA GLN A 49 0.86 39.56 28.13
C GLN A 49 2.05 40.37 28.67
N CYS A 50 3.27 40.08 28.18
CA CYS A 50 4.36 41.05 28.20
C CYS A 50 5.28 40.84 26.99
N VAL A 51 5.63 41.94 26.31
CA VAL A 51 6.52 41.95 25.14
C VAL A 51 7.87 42.56 25.55
N HIS A 52 8.99 41.89 25.26
CA HIS A 52 10.30 42.54 25.27
C HIS A 52 11.25 42.02 24.17
N GLN A 53 12.15 42.90 23.74
CA GLN A 53 12.94 42.77 22.51
C GLN A 53 14.23 41.96 22.65
N CYS A 54 14.69 41.41 21.53
CA CYS A 54 15.96 40.68 21.37
C CYS A 54 17.20 41.58 21.53
N LYS A 55 18.30 41.01 22.06
CA LYS A 55 19.69 41.43 21.71
C LYS A 55 20.66 40.23 21.65
N ASN A 56 21.31 40.09 20.49
CA ASN A 56 22.53 39.36 20.10
C ASN A 56 23.12 38.26 21.02
N GLY A 57 23.31 37.05 20.46
CA GLY A 57 23.89 35.90 21.17
C GLY A 57 24.65 34.85 20.33
N ARG A 58 25.56 35.28 19.44
CA ARG A 58 26.53 34.44 18.66
C ARG A 58 25.97 33.49 17.58
N ILE A 59 26.64 33.51 16.43
CA ILE A 59 26.50 32.51 15.36
C ILE A 59 27.25 31.24 15.77
N PHE A 60 26.62 30.07 15.63
CA PHE A 60 27.33 28.79 15.54
C PHE A 60 26.76 27.99 14.36
N THR A 61 27.54 27.88 13.29
CA THR A 61 27.32 26.90 12.22
C THR A 61 27.70 25.51 12.74
N SER A 62 26.72 24.64 12.97
CA SER A 62 27.00 23.23 13.26
C SER A 62 26.98 22.43 11.94
N SER A 63 28.13 21.88 11.56
CA SER A 63 28.31 21.15 10.31
C SER A 63 27.75 19.73 10.38
N CYS A 64 27.24 19.24 9.25
CA CYS A 64 26.72 17.89 9.09
C CYS A 64 27.77 16.79 9.38
N LEU A 65 27.41 15.85 10.27
CA LEU A 65 28.02 14.51 10.37
C LEU A 65 26.95 13.49 10.79
N ALA A 66 26.23 12.94 9.80
CA ALA A 66 25.42 11.75 10.03
C ALA A 66 26.35 10.54 10.15
N LYS A 67 26.36 9.88 11.31
CA LYS A 67 27.22 8.73 11.59
C LYS A 67 26.62 7.44 11.02
N ALA A 68 26.91 7.15 9.74
CA ALA A 68 26.68 5.83 9.18
C ALA A 68 27.66 4.83 9.82
N ALA A 69 27.15 3.95 10.67
CA ALA A 69 27.94 2.87 11.29
C ALA A 69 27.90 1.62 10.39
N VAL A 70 28.66 1.65 9.29
CA VAL A 70 28.90 0.46 8.47
C VAL A 70 29.90 -0.43 9.20
N SER A 71 29.54 -1.71 9.38
CA SER A 71 30.40 -2.72 9.98
C SER A 71 30.82 -3.72 8.91
N ASP A 72 31.90 -3.41 8.18
CA ASP A 72 32.47 -4.31 7.18
C ASP A 72 33.04 -5.58 7.85
N VAL A 73 32.35 -6.71 7.67
CA VAL A 73 32.90 -8.05 7.94
C VAL A 73 33.10 -8.75 6.60
N GLN A 74 34.27 -8.53 6.01
CA GLN A 74 34.62 -9.03 4.69
C GLN A 74 34.88 -10.55 4.73
N LEU A 75 33.91 -11.35 4.25
CA LEU A 75 34.07 -12.78 4.01
C LEU A 75 33.86 -13.11 2.54
N GLN A 76 34.96 -13.44 1.84
CA GLN A 76 34.92 -13.85 0.45
C GLN A 76 34.48 -15.32 0.32
N ASN A 77 33.36 -15.60 -0.34
CA ASN A 77 33.29 -16.65 -1.35
C ASN A 77 31.97 -16.67 -2.16
N SER A 78 32.11 -16.40 -3.46
CA SER A 78 31.38 -17.03 -4.58
C SER A 78 29.86 -17.30 -4.45
N ASN A 79 29.03 -16.37 -4.92
CA ASN A 79 27.92 -16.70 -5.84
C ASN A 79 27.40 -15.43 -6.55
N LEU A 80 27.79 -15.24 -7.81
CA LEU A 80 27.45 -14.05 -8.64
C LEU A 80 25.94 -13.85 -8.91
N THR A 81 25.09 -14.77 -8.46
CA THR A 81 23.63 -14.66 -8.50
C THR A 81 23.00 -14.16 -7.20
N ALA A 82 23.72 -14.24 -6.06
CA ALA A 82 23.27 -13.72 -4.77
C ALA A 82 23.51 -12.21 -4.67
N ASP A 83 24.72 -11.76 -5.02
CA ASP A 83 25.10 -10.34 -5.09
C ASP A 83 24.17 -9.52 -6.03
N ALA A 84 23.52 -10.20 -6.98
CA ALA A 84 22.52 -9.63 -7.87
C ALA A 84 21.17 -9.39 -7.15
N ALA A 85 20.63 -10.42 -6.48
CA ALA A 85 19.35 -10.34 -5.78
C ALA A 85 19.41 -9.43 -4.53
N ASP A 86 20.54 -9.44 -3.81
CA ASP A 86 20.72 -8.55 -2.65
C ASP A 86 20.71 -7.07 -3.07
N ASN A 87 21.20 -6.73 -4.27
CA ASN A 87 21.16 -5.34 -4.75
C ASN A 87 19.77 -4.92 -5.27
N THR A 88 19.02 -5.81 -5.93
CA THR A 88 17.67 -5.47 -6.41
C THR A 88 16.63 -5.45 -5.29
N TRP A 89 16.77 -6.29 -4.26
CA TRP A 89 16.01 -6.16 -3.01
C TRP A 89 16.36 -4.87 -2.27
N SER A 90 17.66 -4.53 -2.16
CA SER A 90 18.09 -3.27 -1.52
C SER A 90 17.57 -2.03 -2.26
N GLU A 91 17.57 -2.03 -3.60
CA GLU A 91 16.95 -0.94 -4.36
C GLU A 91 15.42 -0.93 -4.19
N PHE A 92 14.74 -2.08 -4.27
CA PHE A 92 13.29 -2.16 -4.03
C PHE A 92 12.92 -1.58 -2.65
N ALA A 93 13.58 -2.05 -1.59
CA ALA A 93 13.37 -1.60 -0.23
C ALA A 93 13.59 -0.10 -0.08
N ARG A 94 14.68 0.44 -0.65
CA ARG A 94 14.94 1.90 -0.69
C ARG A 94 13.81 2.68 -1.35
N ASN A 95 13.22 2.16 -2.43
CA ASN A 95 12.23 2.87 -3.23
C ASN A 95 10.81 2.79 -2.68
N VAL A 96 10.48 1.78 -1.86
CA VAL A 96 9.20 1.75 -1.11
C VAL A 96 9.30 2.40 0.27
N SER A 97 10.50 2.50 0.84
CA SER A 97 10.74 3.08 2.17
C SER A 97 10.40 4.56 2.27
N GLY A 98 9.92 4.95 3.45
CA GLY A 98 9.66 6.34 3.81
C GLY A 98 8.20 6.61 4.07
N GLU A 99 7.87 7.89 4.06
CA GLU A 99 6.56 8.43 4.34
C GLU A 99 5.83 8.62 3.01
N TRP A 100 4.62 8.08 2.90
CA TRP A 100 3.73 8.24 1.77
C TRP A 100 2.42 8.87 2.27
N ASP A 101 1.96 9.92 1.60
CA ASP A 101 0.74 10.67 1.94
C ASP A 101 -0.16 10.77 0.70
N GLY A 102 -1.48 10.79 0.88
CA GLY A 102 -2.41 10.57 -0.21
C GLY A 102 -3.83 10.29 0.23
N PHE A 103 -4.59 9.68 -0.67
CA PHE A 103 -6.00 9.37 -0.48
C PHE A 103 -6.33 7.93 -0.87
N GLY A 104 -7.18 7.30 -0.07
CA GLY A 104 -7.78 6.00 -0.33
C GLY A 104 -9.29 6.11 -0.60
N ALA A 105 -9.85 5.16 -1.34
CA ALA A 105 -11.30 4.91 -1.42
C ALA A 105 -11.59 3.46 -1.80
N ASP A 106 -12.77 2.96 -1.41
CA ASP A 106 -13.27 1.65 -1.78
C ASP A 106 -14.34 1.80 -2.88
N PHE A 107 -14.39 0.86 -3.82
CA PHE A 107 -15.26 0.85 -5.00
C PHE A 107 -15.99 -0.49 -5.14
N SER A 108 -17.19 -0.46 -5.73
CA SER A 108 -17.98 -1.65 -6.05
C SER A 108 -17.38 -2.45 -7.21
N VAL A 109 -17.92 -3.64 -7.47
CA VAL A 109 -17.46 -4.49 -8.60
C VAL A 109 -17.83 -3.91 -9.98
N GLU A 110 -18.67 -2.87 -10.01
CA GLU A 110 -19.02 -2.07 -11.18
C GLU A 110 -18.22 -0.75 -11.26
N GLY A 111 -17.30 -0.49 -10.32
CA GLY A 111 -16.46 0.71 -10.30
C GLY A 111 -17.09 1.96 -9.66
N ASN A 112 -18.25 1.83 -9.01
CA ASN A 112 -18.88 2.96 -8.30
C ASN A 112 -18.21 3.18 -6.93
N PRO A 113 -17.96 4.42 -6.50
CA PRO A 113 -17.37 4.69 -5.19
C PRO A 113 -18.32 4.29 -4.05
N ILE A 114 -17.77 3.66 -3.02
CA ILE A 114 -18.49 3.24 -1.81
C ILE A 114 -18.38 4.36 -0.77
N GLU A 115 -19.51 4.75 -0.21
CA GLU A 115 -19.58 5.78 0.82
C GLU A 115 -18.99 5.28 2.14
N LEU A 116 -18.23 6.13 2.83
CA LEU A 116 -17.55 5.79 4.07
C LEU A 116 -18.55 5.39 5.18
N PRO A 117 -18.21 4.40 6.02
CA PRO A 117 -19.11 3.92 7.06
C PRO A 117 -19.37 4.98 8.13
N GLU A 118 -20.55 4.92 8.75
CA GLU A 118 -20.97 5.84 9.82
C GLU A 118 -20.03 5.89 11.04
N SER A 119 -19.18 4.88 11.23
CA SER A 119 -18.17 4.86 12.29
C SER A 119 -17.00 5.82 12.07
N VAL A 120 -16.79 6.34 10.85
CA VAL A 120 -15.67 7.25 10.52
C VAL A 120 -16.11 8.62 9.99
N VAL A 121 -17.35 8.76 9.50
CA VAL A 121 -17.88 10.04 9.00
C VAL A 121 -18.51 10.87 10.13
N PRO A 122 -17.99 12.07 10.46
CA PRO A 122 -18.56 12.93 11.50
C PRO A 122 -20.01 13.35 11.19
N GLU A 123 -20.83 13.43 12.24
CA GLU A 123 -22.28 13.67 12.16
C GLU A 123 -22.64 14.93 11.35
N ALA A 124 -21.88 16.02 11.51
CA ALA A 124 -22.08 17.28 10.79
C ALA A 124 -22.05 17.17 9.25
N PHE A 125 -21.29 16.21 8.68
CA PHE A 125 -21.33 16.00 7.22
C PHE A 125 -22.70 15.46 6.77
N ARG A 126 -23.36 14.66 7.62
CA ARG A 126 -24.69 14.09 7.34
C ARG A 126 -25.81 15.10 7.59
N GLU A 127 -25.65 15.98 8.59
CA GLU A 127 -26.53 17.14 8.79
C GLU A 127 -26.58 18.07 7.56
N TRP A 128 -25.52 18.06 6.74
CA TRP A 128 -25.40 18.83 5.51
C TRP A 128 -25.65 18.01 4.23
N GLU A 129 -26.10 16.75 4.37
CA GLU A 129 -26.32 15.78 3.28
C GLU A 129 -25.06 15.51 2.40
N VAL A 130 -23.86 15.78 2.93
CA VAL A 130 -22.58 15.60 2.24
C VAL A 130 -22.08 14.16 2.38
N LYS A 131 -22.11 13.43 1.26
CA LYS A 131 -21.52 12.09 1.14
C LYS A 131 -19.98 12.18 1.10
N VAL A 132 -19.32 11.30 1.84
CA VAL A 132 -17.85 11.20 1.88
C VAL A 132 -17.44 9.82 1.37
N TYR A 133 -16.55 9.78 0.38
CA TYR A 133 -16.18 8.57 -0.37
C TYR A 133 -14.69 8.23 -0.24
N ASP A 134 -13.85 9.25 -0.16
CA ASP A 134 -12.41 9.14 -0.01
C ASP A 134 -11.94 9.68 1.34
N TRP A 135 -10.74 9.25 1.72
CA TRP A 135 -10.23 9.40 3.06
C TRP A 135 -8.69 9.47 3.02
N GLN A 136 -8.07 10.32 3.85
CA GLN A 136 -6.60 10.51 3.83
C GLN A 136 -5.88 9.25 4.33
N THR A 137 -4.86 8.80 3.60
CA THR A 137 -4.17 7.51 3.80
C THR A 137 -3.77 7.22 5.25
N HIS A 138 -4.04 6.00 5.70
CA HIS A 138 -3.91 5.56 7.09
C HIS A 138 -2.91 4.42 7.25
N ILE A 139 -2.69 4.07 8.51
CA ILE A 139 -1.71 3.10 8.97
C ILE A 139 -2.21 1.68 8.71
N ASP A 140 -1.77 1.09 7.61
CA ASP A 140 -1.96 -0.31 7.26
C ASP A 140 -0.60 -1.03 7.42
N GLU A 141 -0.29 -1.44 8.65
CA GLU A 141 0.98 -2.11 9.00
C GLU A 141 0.91 -3.58 8.55
N ARG A 142 1.78 -3.98 7.62
CA ARG A 142 1.83 -5.35 7.07
C ARG A 142 3.25 -5.94 7.07
N ASN A 143 3.37 -7.21 7.45
CA ASN A 143 4.63 -7.88 7.71
C ASN A 143 5.02 -8.90 6.63
N ILE A 144 6.25 -8.79 6.12
CA ILE A 144 6.82 -9.63 5.06
C ILE A 144 8.12 -10.27 5.54
N GLY A 145 8.16 -11.60 5.53
CA GLY A 145 9.24 -12.41 6.09
C GLY A 145 9.25 -12.45 7.62
N GLY A 146 10.17 -13.22 8.17
CA GLY A 146 10.28 -13.43 9.62
C GLY A 146 9.29 -14.47 10.17
N VAL A 147 9.05 -14.39 11.49
CA VAL A 147 8.11 -15.28 12.20
C VAL A 147 6.67 -14.83 11.98
N ASP A 148 6.45 -13.52 12.01
CA ASP A 148 5.15 -12.87 11.91
C ASP A 148 4.80 -12.53 10.44
N ASN A 149 5.18 -13.40 9.50
CA ASN A 149 4.94 -13.20 8.07
C ASN A 149 3.44 -13.32 7.73
N GLU A 150 2.83 -12.24 7.31
CA GLU A 150 1.40 -12.19 6.96
C GLU A 150 1.14 -12.51 5.48
N VAL A 151 2.09 -12.23 4.58
CA VAL A 151 1.88 -12.41 3.13
C VAL A 151 1.93 -13.88 2.71
N SER A 152 0.98 -14.33 1.89
CA SER A 152 1.01 -15.67 1.29
C SER A 152 2.00 -15.76 0.12
N ALA A 153 2.10 -14.68 -0.67
CA ALA A 153 3.11 -14.54 -1.72
C ALA A 153 3.34 -13.06 -2.10
N PHE A 154 4.58 -12.71 -2.42
CA PHE A 154 5.03 -11.35 -2.72
C PHE A 154 5.99 -11.35 -3.93
N ALA A 155 5.67 -10.54 -4.93
CA ALA A 155 6.52 -10.31 -6.10
C ALA A 155 6.96 -8.85 -6.14
N TYR A 156 8.25 -8.57 -6.32
CA TYR A 156 8.80 -7.20 -6.31
C TYR A 156 9.63 -6.90 -7.55
N HIS A 157 9.63 -5.64 -8.00
CA HIS A 157 10.53 -5.13 -9.03
C HIS A 157 11.33 -3.96 -8.46
N SER A 158 12.64 -3.90 -8.72
CA SER A 158 13.58 -2.92 -8.14
C SER A 158 13.06 -1.48 -8.15
N SER A 159 12.29 -1.08 -9.18
CA SER A 159 11.58 0.20 -9.27
C SER A 159 10.80 0.66 -8.03
N GLY A 160 10.32 -0.27 -7.19
CA GLY A 160 9.39 -0.04 -6.07
C GLY A 160 7.99 -0.63 -6.31
N SER A 161 7.65 -1.01 -7.55
CA SER A 161 6.38 -1.71 -7.85
C SER A 161 6.40 -3.13 -7.30
N TYR A 162 5.27 -3.59 -6.77
CA TYR A 162 5.11 -4.94 -6.20
C TYR A 162 3.71 -5.52 -6.42
N THR A 163 3.54 -6.81 -6.13
CA THR A 163 2.24 -7.46 -6.01
C THR A 163 2.25 -8.42 -4.84
N ALA A 164 1.24 -8.34 -3.98
CA ALA A 164 1.12 -9.10 -2.75
C ALA A 164 -0.22 -9.84 -2.67
N VAL A 165 -0.20 -11.05 -2.13
CA VAL A 165 -1.39 -11.86 -1.84
C VAL A 165 -1.52 -11.99 -0.33
N TRP A 166 -2.46 -11.26 0.25
CA TRP A 166 -2.70 -11.23 1.69
C TRP A 166 -3.89 -12.13 2.06
N PRO A 167 -3.73 -13.12 2.94
CA PRO A 167 -4.83 -13.89 3.51
C PRO A 167 -5.52 -13.07 4.61
N VAL A 168 -6.80 -12.75 4.44
CA VAL A 168 -7.57 -12.04 5.47
C VAL A 168 -8.18 -13.08 6.41
N ALA A 169 -7.82 -12.97 7.70
CA ALA A 169 -8.21 -13.93 8.73
C ALA A 169 -9.73 -14.18 8.80
N ASP A 170 -10.09 -15.41 9.18
CA ASP A 170 -11.42 -15.89 9.57
C ASP A 170 -12.59 -15.73 8.58
N ASN A 171 -12.40 -15.08 7.43
CA ASN A 171 -13.49 -14.68 6.52
C ASN A 171 -13.47 -15.33 5.13
N GLY A 172 -12.45 -16.13 4.81
CA GLY A 172 -12.29 -16.71 3.46
C GLY A 172 -12.04 -15.65 2.37
N LEU A 173 -11.45 -14.52 2.77
CA LEU A 173 -11.12 -13.39 1.91
C LEU A 173 -9.61 -13.37 1.62
N LEU A 174 -9.25 -12.95 0.40
CA LEU A 174 -7.91 -12.62 -0.02
C LEU A 174 -7.89 -11.16 -0.50
N GLU A 175 -6.85 -10.41 -0.15
CA GLU A 175 -6.56 -9.12 -0.76
C GLU A 175 -5.40 -9.28 -1.75
N LEU A 176 -5.67 -8.97 -3.02
CA LEU A 176 -4.68 -9.00 -4.10
C LEU A 176 -4.21 -7.56 -4.35
N GLU A 177 -3.14 -7.16 -3.66
CA GLU A 177 -2.60 -5.81 -3.73
C GLU A 177 -1.59 -5.68 -4.87
N HIS A 178 -1.81 -4.71 -5.75
CA HIS A 178 -0.92 -4.34 -6.84
C HIS A 178 -0.43 -2.90 -6.65
N CYS A 179 0.87 -2.72 -6.37
CA CYS A 179 1.49 -1.41 -6.24
C CYS A 179 2.28 -1.05 -7.50
N MET A 180 2.00 0.12 -8.07
CA MET A 180 2.58 0.62 -9.31
C MET A 180 3.20 2.01 -9.07
N ILE A 181 4.52 2.10 -9.17
CA ILE A 181 5.25 3.38 -9.21
C ILE A 181 5.10 3.98 -10.61
N ASN A 182 4.83 5.28 -10.70
CA ASN A 182 4.69 5.96 -11.99
C ASN A 182 6.02 5.93 -12.77
N PRO A 183 6.06 5.42 -14.03
CA PRO A 183 7.30 5.39 -14.82
C PRO A 183 7.92 6.77 -15.12
N ARG A 184 7.19 7.87 -14.88
CA ARG A 184 7.67 9.26 -15.02
C ARG A 184 8.03 9.95 -13.71
N ASP A 185 7.47 9.50 -12.59
CA ASP A 185 7.69 10.09 -11.27
C ASP A 185 7.85 8.98 -10.22
N ARG A 186 9.06 8.82 -9.67
CA ARG A 186 9.32 7.79 -8.66
C ARG A 186 8.75 8.14 -7.28
N GLU A 187 8.32 9.38 -7.09
CA GLU A 187 7.62 9.84 -5.88
C GLU A 187 6.10 9.68 -5.99
N SER A 188 5.56 9.28 -7.16
CA SER A 188 4.14 8.95 -7.36
C SER A 188 3.91 7.44 -7.35
N ARG A 189 2.99 6.93 -6.51
CA ARG A 189 2.53 5.54 -6.56
C ARG A 189 1.00 5.39 -6.49
N VAL A 190 0.51 4.30 -7.06
CA VAL A 190 -0.88 3.86 -6.94
C VAL A 190 -0.91 2.42 -6.44
N ARG A 191 -1.79 2.13 -5.48
CA ARG A 191 -2.04 0.76 -4.99
C ARG A 191 -3.49 0.39 -5.26
N ILE A 192 -3.72 -0.68 -6.02
CA ILE A 192 -5.06 -1.21 -6.31
C ILE A 192 -5.16 -2.59 -5.68
N ILE A 193 -6.16 -2.80 -4.83
CA ILE A 193 -6.40 -4.03 -4.08
C ILE A 193 -7.74 -4.62 -4.52
N HIS A 194 -7.72 -5.80 -5.11
CA HIS A 194 -8.94 -6.59 -5.26
C HIS A 194 -9.23 -7.32 -3.95
N VAL A 195 -10.38 -7.04 -3.31
CA VAL A 195 -10.89 -7.79 -2.17
C VAL A 195 -11.73 -8.95 -2.72
N VAL A 196 -11.22 -10.18 -2.59
CA VAL A 196 -11.76 -11.37 -3.26
C VAL A 196 -12.19 -12.41 -2.24
N ARG A 197 -13.40 -12.96 -2.37
CA ARG A 197 -13.86 -14.12 -1.59
C ARG A 197 -13.55 -15.41 -2.32
N VAL A 198 -12.93 -16.36 -1.62
CA VAL A 198 -12.73 -17.73 -2.10
C VAL A 198 -13.98 -18.56 -1.77
N ASP A 199 -14.62 -19.09 -2.80
CA ASP A 199 -15.88 -19.84 -2.75
C ASP A 199 -15.65 -21.21 -3.40
N GLY A 200 -15.15 -22.16 -2.59
CA GLY A 200 -14.58 -23.41 -3.10
C GLY A 200 -13.35 -23.14 -3.95
N THR A 201 -13.46 -23.33 -5.27
CA THR A 201 -12.40 -23.03 -6.25
C THR A 201 -12.59 -21.69 -6.97
N LYS A 202 -13.63 -20.93 -6.64
CA LYS A 202 -13.99 -19.68 -7.33
C LYS A 202 -13.56 -18.45 -6.56
N PHE A 203 -13.15 -17.43 -7.32
CA PHE A 203 -12.65 -16.16 -6.80
C PHE A 203 -13.67 -15.07 -7.13
N VAL A 204 -14.46 -14.67 -6.13
CA VAL A 204 -15.56 -13.71 -6.29
C VAL A 204 -15.12 -12.34 -5.77
N LEU A 205 -14.93 -11.37 -6.67
CA LEU A 205 -14.64 -9.99 -6.29
C LEU A 205 -15.76 -9.43 -5.39
N ARG A 206 -15.38 -8.67 -4.36
CA ARG A 206 -16.29 -8.06 -3.38
C ARG A 206 -16.25 -6.53 -3.46
N SER A 207 -15.05 -5.98 -3.56
CA SER A 207 -14.78 -4.55 -3.76
C SER A 207 -13.36 -4.37 -4.33
N VAL A 208 -13.08 -3.16 -4.81
CA VAL A 208 -11.74 -2.70 -5.19
C VAL A 208 -11.35 -1.55 -4.27
N ARG A 209 -10.23 -1.64 -3.56
CA ARG A 209 -9.66 -0.50 -2.82
C ARG A 209 -8.56 0.15 -3.65
N VAL A 210 -8.59 1.47 -3.75
CA VAL A 210 -7.63 2.26 -4.52
C VAL A 210 -6.97 3.27 -3.59
N PHE A 211 -5.65 3.34 -3.65
CA PHE A 211 -4.84 4.40 -3.05
C PHE A 211 -4.06 5.14 -4.13
N CYS A 212 -4.01 6.46 -4.04
CA CYS A 212 -3.04 7.28 -4.78
C CYS A 212 -2.21 8.06 -3.77
N GLU A 213 -0.88 7.90 -3.84
CA GLU A 213 0.05 8.25 -2.78
C GLU A 213 1.29 8.93 -3.36
N GLN A 214 1.68 10.07 -2.80
CA GLN A 214 2.94 10.76 -3.09
C GLN A 214 3.95 10.51 -1.95
N TRP A 215 5.22 10.36 -2.28
CA TRP A 215 6.30 10.30 -1.30
C TRP A 215 6.48 11.66 -0.61
N TYR A 216 6.40 11.67 0.72
CA TYR A 216 6.45 12.85 1.57
C TYR A 216 7.83 13.07 2.20
N GLY A 217 8.58 12.00 2.48
CA GLY A 217 9.90 12.11 3.09
C GLY A 217 10.47 10.80 3.64
N PRO A 218 11.66 10.83 4.27
CA PRO A 218 12.19 9.70 5.03
C PRO A 218 11.38 9.48 6.32
N PHE A 219 11.16 8.22 6.72
CA PHE A 219 10.32 7.84 7.87
C PHE A 219 10.76 8.48 9.19
N ARG A 220 9.87 9.25 9.83
CA ARG A 220 10.12 10.07 11.03
C ARG A 220 9.52 9.48 12.30
N ASN A 221 9.20 8.17 12.32
CA ASN A 221 8.53 7.49 13.44
C ASN A 221 7.16 8.04 13.87
N GLY A 222 6.63 9.08 13.20
CA GLY A 222 5.47 9.85 13.64
C GLY A 222 5.77 11.15 14.38
N ASP A 223 7.03 11.61 14.39
CA ASP A 223 7.45 12.85 15.06
C ASP A 223 6.81 14.12 14.44
N GLN A 224 6.30 14.03 13.20
CA GLN A 224 5.61 15.13 12.53
C GLN A 224 4.52 14.61 11.58
N LEU A 225 3.25 14.82 11.93
CA LEU A 225 2.15 14.72 10.95
C LEU A 225 2.25 15.89 9.96
N GLY A 226 2.26 15.58 8.66
CA GLY A 226 2.14 16.58 7.60
C GLY A 226 0.76 17.25 7.66
N GLY A 227 0.72 18.56 7.88
CA GLY A 227 -0.53 19.30 8.01
C GLY A 227 -1.21 19.52 6.67
N CYS A 228 -2.32 18.82 6.42
CA CYS A 228 -3.32 19.08 5.36
C CYS A 228 -2.75 19.39 3.95
N ALA A 229 -1.88 18.52 3.44
CA ALA A 229 -1.92 18.19 2.02
C ALA A 229 -3.10 17.20 1.78
N ILE A 230 -3.68 17.04 0.59
CA ILE A 230 -3.31 17.47 -0.76
C ILE A 230 -4.53 18.14 -1.43
N HIS A 231 -4.35 18.87 -2.53
CA HIS A 231 -5.40 19.64 -3.26
C HIS A 231 -6.58 18.84 -3.85
N ASP A 232 -6.61 17.51 -3.72
CA ASP A 232 -7.34 16.58 -4.61
C ASP A 232 -8.52 15.85 -3.91
N PHE A 233 -9.19 16.55 -2.99
CA PHE A 233 -10.37 16.03 -2.26
C PHE A 233 -11.49 15.56 -3.21
N ALA A 234 -12.20 14.49 -2.82
CA ALA A 234 -13.26 13.83 -3.59
C ALA A 234 -12.79 13.19 -4.91
N PHE A 235 -11.58 12.61 -4.95
CA PHE A 235 -11.05 11.90 -6.13
C PHE A 235 -11.99 10.77 -6.58
N ALA A 236 -12.58 10.07 -5.62
CA ALA A 236 -13.50 8.95 -5.84
C ALA A 236 -14.80 9.38 -6.53
N SER A 237 -15.17 10.66 -6.42
CA SER A 237 -16.32 11.28 -7.08
C SER A 237 -15.98 11.89 -8.44
N THR A 238 -14.72 11.86 -8.87
CA THR A 238 -14.33 12.32 -10.22
C THR A 238 -14.68 11.29 -11.29
N ALA A 239 -14.81 11.72 -12.54
CA ALA A 239 -15.23 10.84 -13.63
C ALA A 239 -14.27 9.64 -13.79
N PRO A 240 -14.79 8.41 -13.97
CA PRO A 240 -13.96 7.24 -14.23
C PRO A 240 -13.26 7.34 -15.59
N THR A 241 -12.17 6.58 -15.73
CA THR A 241 -11.44 6.39 -16.99
C THR A 241 -12.39 5.92 -18.09
N LYS A 242 -12.23 6.41 -19.33
CA LYS A 242 -13.09 5.96 -20.43
C LYS A 242 -12.65 4.58 -20.91
N ALA A 243 -13.63 3.76 -21.27
CA ALA A 243 -13.39 2.46 -21.89
C ALA A 243 -12.50 2.57 -23.16
N SER A 244 -12.76 3.57 -24.00
CA SER A 244 -11.98 3.92 -25.20
C SER A 244 -10.50 4.18 -24.97
N ASP A 245 -10.11 4.58 -23.76
CA ASP A 245 -8.75 5.00 -23.44
C ASP A 245 -7.92 3.82 -22.88
N VAL A 246 -8.59 2.69 -22.58
CA VAL A 246 -8.02 1.44 -22.01
C VAL A 246 -8.17 0.26 -22.97
N ALA A 247 -9.24 0.19 -23.75
CA ALA A 247 -9.54 -0.92 -24.66
C ALA A 247 -8.58 -1.00 -25.86
N GLY A 248 -8.62 -2.13 -26.56
CA GLY A 248 -7.81 -2.38 -27.75
C GLY A 248 -6.50 -3.12 -27.46
N VAL A 249 -5.49 -2.89 -28.31
CA VAL A 249 -4.26 -3.68 -28.34
C VAL A 249 -3.10 -2.91 -27.73
N TRP A 250 -2.44 -3.53 -26.75
CA TRP A 250 -1.31 -2.96 -26.01
C TRP A 250 -0.08 -3.85 -26.15
N GLN A 251 1.11 -3.25 -26.19
CA GLN A 251 2.37 -3.99 -26.27
C GLN A 251 3.50 -3.24 -25.57
N GLY A 252 4.39 -3.96 -24.89
CA GLY A 252 5.59 -3.38 -24.30
C GLY A 252 6.40 -4.35 -23.44
N PRO A 253 7.58 -3.94 -22.94
CA PRO A 253 8.40 -4.77 -22.08
C PRO A 253 7.68 -5.13 -20.78
N ASN A 254 7.87 -6.37 -20.32
CA ASN A 254 7.38 -6.85 -19.05
C ASN A 254 8.49 -7.49 -18.19
N ALA A 255 8.27 -7.48 -16.89
CA ALA A 255 8.99 -8.30 -15.92
C ALA A 255 8.02 -9.32 -15.31
N VAL A 256 8.49 -10.55 -15.05
CA VAL A 256 7.66 -11.69 -14.62
C VAL A 256 8.32 -12.44 -13.46
N ALA A 257 7.49 -12.96 -12.56
CA ALA A 257 7.87 -13.77 -11.41
C ALA A 257 6.93 -14.98 -11.34
N SER A 258 7.49 -16.19 -11.49
CA SER A 258 6.73 -17.45 -11.43
C SER A 258 6.85 -18.10 -10.06
N PHE A 259 5.76 -18.65 -9.55
CA PHE A 259 5.66 -19.27 -8.22
C PHE A 259 5.46 -20.78 -8.39
N GLY A 260 6.33 -21.56 -7.75
CA GLY A 260 6.34 -23.02 -7.88
C GLY A 260 5.34 -23.71 -6.96
N SER A 261 4.73 -24.81 -7.43
CA SER A 261 3.65 -25.52 -6.74
C SER A 261 3.98 -26.04 -5.33
N SER A 262 5.27 -26.12 -4.97
CA SER A 262 5.74 -26.56 -3.64
C SER A 262 5.52 -25.53 -2.53
N GLY A 263 5.45 -24.24 -2.87
CA GLY A 263 5.18 -23.16 -1.91
C GLY A 263 6.36 -22.74 -1.02
N ASP A 264 7.55 -23.33 -1.19
CA ASP A 264 8.71 -23.06 -0.32
C ASP A 264 9.26 -21.63 -0.40
N ASN A 265 8.93 -20.88 -1.46
CA ASN A 265 9.35 -19.49 -1.63
C ASN A 265 8.15 -18.57 -1.88
N PHE A 266 7.78 -17.82 -0.84
CA PHE A 266 6.77 -16.77 -0.92
C PHE A 266 7.29 -15.47 -1.57
N LEU A 267 8.61 -15.28 -1.72
CA LEU A 267 9.22 -14.01 -2.14
C LEU A 267 9.95 -14.14 -3.48
N GLN A 268 9.46 -13.47 -4.53
CA GLN A 268 10.06 -13.54 -5.87
C GLN A 268 10.42 -12.16 -6.44
N GLU A 269 11.52 -12.12 -7.17
CA GLU A 269 11.93 -10.98 -7.99
C GLU A 269 11.28 -11.05 -9.37
N LEU A 270 10.66 -9.95 -9.81
CA LEU A 270 10.15 -9.75 -11.18
C LEU A 270 11.33 -9.49 -12.12
N LYS A 271 11.57 -10.39 -13.08
CA LYS A 271 12.70 -10.31 -14.03
C LYS A 271 12.21 -10.09 -15.46
N GLU A 272 12.94 -9.29 -16.25
CA GLU A 272 12.56 -8.97 -17.63
C GLU A 272 12.31 -10.24 -18.47
N ASN A 273 11.14 -10.31 -19.10
CA ASN A 273 10.66 -11.51 -19.83
C ASN A 273 10.28 -11.18 -21.29
N GLY A 274 11.03 -10.28 -21.91
CA GLY A 274 10.80 -9.84 -23.28
C GLY A 274 9.66 -8.83 -23.38
N VAL A 275 8.64 -9.15 -24.19
CA VAL A 275 7.58 -8.21 -24.58
C VAL A 275 6.21 -8.87 -24.42
N MET A 276 5.37 -8.28 -23.57
CA MET A 276 3.96 -8.66 -23.43
C MET A 276 3.13 -8.01 -24.54
N LYS A 277 2.10 -8.72 -25.01
CA LYS A 277 1.02 -8.16 -25.82
C LYS A 277 -0.31 -8.44 -25.12
N SER A 278 -1.03 -7.39 -24.78
CA SER A 278 -2.33 -7.46 -24.10
C SER A 278 -3.44 -7.02 -25.04
N ILE A 279 -4.63 -7.60 -24.88
CA ILE A 279 -5.83 -7.23 -25.63
C ILE A 279 -6.94 -6.98 -24.61
N ARG A 280 -7.46 -5.76 -24.58
CA ARG A 280 -8.46 -5.31 -23.60
C ARG A 280 -9.80 -5.11 -24.28
N ASP A 281 -10.73 -5.97 -23.94
CA ASP A 281 -12.15 -5.79 -24.22
C ASP A 281 -12.78 -4.81 -23.22
N GLU A 282 -13.80 -4.05 -23.63
CA GLU A 282 -14.52 -3.15 -22.71
C GLU A 282 -15.40 -3.91 -21.70
N SER A 283 -15.87 -5.10 -22.08
CA SER A 283 -16.89 -5.87 -21.35
C SER A 283 -16.48 -6.40 -19.98
N ASN A 284 -15.18 -6.45 -19.67
CA ASN A 284 -14.65 -6.95 -18.40
C ASN A 284 -13.83 -5.90 -17.63
N LEU A 285 -13.91 -4.60 -17.98
CA LEU A 285 -13.17 -3.54 -17.31
C LEU A 285 -13.99 -2.86 -16.21
N ILE A 286 -13.43 -2.85 -15.00
CA ILE A 286 -13.84 -1.96 -13.91
C ILE A 286 -13.06 -0.67 -14.10
N LEU A 287 -13.75 0.36 -14.56
CA LEU A 287 -13.17 1.66 -14.88
C LEU A 287 -13.22 2.56 -13.64
N LEU A 288 -12.06 3.06 -13.22
CA LEU A 288 -11.89 3.78 -11.96
C LEU A 288 -11.47 5.24 -12.23
N PRO A 289 -11.60 6.16 -11.26
CA PRO A 289 -11.05 7.52 -11.35
C PRO A 289 -9.54 7.59 -11.60
N LYS A 290 -9.00 8.80 -11.79
CA LYS A 290 -7.55 9.09 -11.87
C LYS A 290 -6.76 8.30 -12.95
N GLN A 291 -7.41 7.93 -14.06
CA GLN A 291 -6.82 7.15 -15.17
C GLN A 291 -6.50 5.69 -14.81
N LEU A 292 -7.22 5.13 -13.84
CA LEU A 292 -7.07 3.77 -13.34
C LEU A 292 -8.15 2.83 -13.90
N TRP A 293 -7.82 1.54 -13.98
CA TRP A 293 -8.73 0.48 -14.34
C TRP A 293 -8.27 -0.85 -13.74
N CYS A 294 -9.19 -1.81 -13.65
CA CYS A 294 -8.88 -3.17 -13.24
C CYS A 294 -9.86 -4.21 -13.81
N SER A 295 -9.54 -5.49 -13.69
CA SER A 295 -10.40 -6.61 -14.03
C SER A 295 -10.00 -7.87 -13.24
N LEU A 296 -10.96 -8.78 -13.03
CA LEU A 296 -10.74 -10.11 -12.49
C LEU A 296 -11.36 -11.13 -13.46
N LYS A 297 -10.54 -11.94 -14.13
CA LYS A 297 -10.99 -12.84 -15.21
C LYS A 297 -10.67 -14.30 -14.88
N GLU A 298 -11.68 -15.19 -14.91
CA GLU A 298 -11.51 -16.64 -14.82
C GLU A 298 -11.18 -17.20 -16.23
N SER A 299 -10.09 -17.96 -16.35
CA SER A 299 -9.66 -18.58 -17.62
C SER A 299 -8.81 -19.83 -17.36
N GLY A 300 -9.07 -20.92 -18.08
CA GLY A 300 -8.24 -22.14 -18.02
C GLY A 300 -8.18 -22.86 -16.66
N GLY A 301 -9.05 -22.53 -15.70
CA GLY A 301 -8.98 -23.02 -14.32
C GLY A 301 -8.11 -22.16 -13.38
N GLU A 302 -7.73 -20.97 -13.83
CA GLU A 302 -7.03 -19.93 -13.07
C GLU A 302 -7.90 -18.67 -13.00
N THR A 303 -7.73 -17.87 -11.95
CA THR A 303 -8.25 -16.49 -11.91
C THR A 303 -7.08 -15.53 -12.03
N CYS A 304 -7.14 -14.64 -13.01
CA CYS A 304 -6.16 -13.58 -13.18
C CYS A 304 -6.76 -12.22 -12.77
N SER A 305 -6.09 -11.58 -11.82
CA SER A 305 -6.25 -10.17 -11.48
C SER A 305 -5.38 -9.35 -12.41
N GLU A 306 -5.93 -8.34 -13.08
CA GLU A 306 -5.18 -7.39 -13.91
C GLU A 306 -5.61 -5.97 -13.51
N VAL A 307 -4.63 -5.10 -13.23
CA VAL A 307 -4.85 -3.68 -12.92
C VAL A 307 -3.93 -2.82 -13.78
N GLY A 308 -4.28 -1.55 -13.98
CA GLY A 308 -3.38 -0.63 -14.65
C GLY A 308 -3.71 0.84 -14.47
N TRP A 309 -2.73 1.66 -14.90
CA TRP A 309 -2.74 3.11 -14.79
C TRP A 309 -2.21 3.73 -16.08
N LEU A 310 -3.03 4.55 -16.73
CA LEU A 310 -2.59 5.37 -17.87
C LEU A 310 -1.84 6.59 -17.34
N TYR A 311 -0.51 6.61 -17.54
CA TYR A 311 0.38 7.69 -17.10
C TYR A 311 0.78 8.66 -18.23
N ASP A 312 0.32 8.38 -19.45
CA ASP A 312 0.47 9.19 -20.65
C ASP A 312 -0.62 8.86 -21.66
N GLN A 313 -0.82 9.72 -22.66
CA GLN A 313 -1.64 9.37 -23.82
C GLN A 313 -1.07 8.12 -24.51
N GLY A 314 -1.86 7.05 -24.53
CA GLY A 314 -1.47 5.77 -25.15
C GLY A 314 -0.35 5.02 -24.43
N LYS A 315 -0.08 5.27 -23.13
CA LYS A 315 0.89 4.49 -22.33
C LYS A 315 0.32 4.10 -20.96
N ALA A 316 0.51 2.83 -20.60
CA ALA A 316 0.03 2.24 -19.36
C ALA A 316 1.17 1.57 -18.59
N ILE A 317 1.13 1.65 -17.25
CA ILE A 317 1.74 0.62 -16.42
C ILE A 317 0.63 -0.35 -16.02
N THR A 318 0.92 -1.64 -16.16
CA THR A 318 -0.02 -2.74 -15.91
C THR A 318 0.62 -3.70 -14.94
N SER A 319 -0.15 -4.16 -13.94
CA SER A 319 0.26 -5.24 -13.03
C SER A 319 -0.78 -6.34 -13.06
N ARG A 320 -0.34 -7.58 -13.15
CA ARG A 320 -1.19 -8.77 -13.27
C ARG A 320 -0.69 -9.87 -12.34
N CYS A 321 -1.60 -10.62 -11.74
CA CYS A 321 -1.29 -11.88 -11.08
C CYS A 321 -2.31 -12.94 -11.45
N CYS A 322 -1.88 -14.21 -11.57
CA CYS A 322 -2.73 -15.34 -11.87
C CYS A 322 -2.62 -16.40 -10.77
N ILE A 323 -3.76 -16.88 -10.30
CA ILE A 323 -3.94 -17.72 -9.13
C ILE A 323 -4.67 -19.00 -9.56
N SER A 324 -4.20 -20.18 -9.14
CA SER A 324 -4.92 -21.42 -9.39
C SER A 324 -6.15 -21.59 -8.50
N SER A 325 -7.05 -22.48 -8.93
CA SER A 325 -8.22 -22.97 -8.20
C SER A 325 -7.98 -23.48 -6.76
N ASP A 326 -6.72 -23.66 -6.34
CA ASP A 326 -6.30 -24.05 -4.98
C ASP A 326 -5.85 -22.87 -4.09
N GLY A 327 -6.01 -21.62 -4.55
CA GLY A 327 -5.61 -20.43 -3.80
C GLY A 327 -4.16 -19.98 -4.01
N LYS A 328 -3.33 -20.76 -4.72
CA LYS A 328 -1.92 -20.45 -4.91
C LYS A 328 -1.68 -19.47 -6.06
N LEU A 329 -0.87 -18.46 -5.79
CA LEU A 329 -0.26 -17.63 -6.83
C LEU A 329 0.63 -18.49 -7.74
N LYS A 330 0.54 -18.28 -9.06
CA LYS A 330 1.34 -18.96 -10.08
C LYS A 330 2.28 -18.02 -10.82
N GLU A 331 1.80 -16.83 -11.16
CA GLU A 331 2.57 -15.83 -11.90
C GLU A 331 2.17 -14.43 -11.45
N VAL A 332 3.16 -13.54 -11.34
CA VAL A 332 2.97 -12.09 -11.37
C VAL A 332 3.71 -11.54 -12.58
N SER A 333 3.11 -10.56 -13.26
CA SER A 333 3.79 -9.76 -14.26
C SER A 333 3.53 -8.27 -14.06
N VAL A 334 4.52 -7.44 -14.38
CA VAL A 334 4.40 -5.98 -14.46
C VAL A 334 4.91 -5.53 -15.82
N ALA A 335 4.10 -4.80 -16.58
CA ALA A 335 4.40 -4.36 -17.93
C ALA A 335 4.34 -2.84 -18.06
N ARG A 336 5.17 -2.29 -18.95
CA ARG A 336 5.10 -0.89 -19.39
C ARG A 336 4.71 -0.88 -20.86
N GLU A 337 3.45 -0.63 -21.12
CA GLU A 337 2.82 -0.86 -22.43
C GLU A 337 2.52 0.45 -23.15
N ALA A 338 2.53 0.41 -24.48
CA ALA A 338 1.96 1.44 -25.33
C ALA A 338 0.83 0.85 -26.18
N THR A 339 -0.12 1.69 -26.60
CA THR A 339 -1.14 1.33 -27.59
C THR A 339 -0.48 0.98 -28.91
N VAL A 340 -0.78 -0.20 -29.46
CA VAL A 340 -0.39 -0.57 -30.82
C VAL A 340 -1.34 0.14 -31.78
N LEU A 341 -0.84 1.20 -32.44
CA LEU A 341 -1.54 1.78 -33.58
C LEU A 341 -1.58 0.75 -34.70
N GLU A 342 -2.77 0.33 -35.10
CA GLU A 342 -2.94 -0.40 -36.35
C GLU A 342 -2.59 0.53 -37.52
N GLY A 343 -1.75 0.05 -38.44
CA GLY A 343 -1.32 0.82 -39.61
C GLY A 343 -2.47 0.96 -40.60
N VAL A 344 -2.74 2.20 -41.02
CA VAL A 344 -3.68 2.58 -42.08
C VAL A 344 -3.09 2.31 -43.46
#